data_AF-A0A1E4I3P8-F1
#
_entry.id   AF-A0A1E4I3P8-F1
#
_cell.length_a   1.000
_cell.length_b   1.000
_cell.length_c   1.000
_cell.angle_alpha   90.00
_cell.angle_beta   90.00
_cell.angle_gamma   90.00
#
_symmetry.space_group_name_H-M   'P 1'
#
loop_
_entity.id
_entity.type
_entity.pdbx_description
1 polymer ?
#
loop_
_entity_poly.entity_id
_entity_poly.type
_entity_poly.pdbx_seq_one_letter_code
_entity_poly.pdbx_strand_id
1 'polypeptide(L)'
;MLPKLRRGPAVVGATAMASAAVAVGGLIVAASFSSPEPAPALPPAAAVVSVAPSTTTPDPTTSDPAPTTTDAPDAEDAPDRSRGTGPILVVGDSISLGSTVAIKAALGPDTTVDAEVGRQFSTAPAKVRAWAARNPGPIVVDLGANGTVSASDVDAVLTTAGDRPVVLVGTFVPRSWQNSNNSVLKAAAARHGSNVVFLDWAAAVRAAGAGILGADQIHPTPAGRTVLATAIREALSRAA
;
A
#
# COMPACT_ATOMS: atom_id res chain seq x y z
N MET A 1 48.66 -8.95 -70.89
CA MET A 1 48.53 -9.77 -69.66
C MET A 1 47.76 -8.96 -68.62
N LEU A 2 46.48 -9.25 -68.38
CA LEU A 2 45.66 -8.67 -67.30
C LEU A 2 45.15 -9.82 -66.41
N PRO A 3 45.18 -9.71 -65.07
CA PRO A 3 44.74 -10.77 -64.18
C PRO A 3 43.23 -10.74 -63.92
N LYS A 4 42.72 -11.94 -63.63
CA LYS A 4 41.31 -12.36 -63.57
C LYS A 4 40.62 -11.95 -62.27
N LEU A 5 39.34 -11.56 -62.35
CA LEU A 5 38.43 -11.44 -61.21
C LEU A 5 38.05 -12.84 -60.66
N ARG A 6 38.06 -12.98 -59.33
CA ARG A 6 37.47 -14.11 -58.59
C ARG A 6 36.02 -13.78 -58.20
N ARG A 7 35.10 -14.68 -58.48
CA ARG A 7 33.74 -14.74 -57.87
C ARG A 7 33.73 -15.92 -56.89
N GLY A 8 33.34 -15.67 -55.63
CA GLY A 8 33.09 -16.69 -54.62
C GLY A 8 31.66 -17.25 -54.71
N PRO A 9 31.39 -18.47 -54.21
CA PRO A 9 30.07 -19.07 -54.27
C PRO A 9 29.17 -18.62 -53.12
N ALA A 10 27.87 -18.52 -53.42
CA ALA A 10 26.79 -18.34 -52.45
C ALA A 10 26.50 -19.67 -51.74
N VAL A 11 26.28 -19.61 -50.42
CA VAL A 11 25.78 -20.74 -49.62
C VAL A 11 24.39 -20.40 -49.12
N VAL A 12 23.41 -21.16 -49.58
CA VAL A 12 22.04 -21.22 -49.07
C VAL A 12 22.05 -22.22 -47.91
N GLY A 13 21.67 -21.77 -46.71
CA GLY A 13 21.54 -22.63 -45.52
C GLY A 13 20.10 -22.64 -45.03
N ALA A 14 19.42 -23.77 -45.22
CA ALA A 14 18.15 -24.11 -44.57
C ALA A 14 18.45 -25.12 -43.45
N THR A 15 17.82 -24.97 -42.27
CA THR A 15 17.64 -26.03 -41.24
C THR A 15 16.65 -25.49 -40.21
N ALA A 16 15.39 -25.94 -40.22
CA ALA A 16 14.84 -27.11 -39.53
C ALA A 16 14.48 -26.82 -38.05
N MET A 17 13.19 -26.56 -37.83
CA MET A 17 12.51 -26.56 -36.53
C MET A 17 12.52 -27.97 -35.92
N ALA A 18 13.05 -28.11 -34.71
CA ALA A 18 12.88 -29.30 -33.89
C ALA A 18 12.12 -28.92 -32.61
N SER A 19 10.86 -29.36 -32.52
CA SER A 19 10.05 -29.27 -31.30
C SER A 19 10.31 -30.50 -30.44
N ALA A 20 10.90 -30.32 -29.25
CA ALA A 20 11.04 -31.38 -28.26
C ALA A 20 9.88 -31.28 -27.26
N ALA A 21 8.97 -32.26 -27.30
CA ALA A 21 7.96 -32.45 -26.27
C ALA A 21 8.60 -33.10 -25.03
N VAL A 22 8.60 -32.39 -23.91
CA VAL A 22 9.01 -32.95 -22.61
C VAL A 22 7.78 -33.56 -21.95
N ALA A 23 7.74 -34.89 -21.85
CA ALA A 23 6.77 -35.62 -21.04
C ALA A 23 7.20 -35.55 -19.57
N VAL A 24 6.46 -34.82 -18.74
CA VAL A 24 6.62 -34.84 -17.29
C VAL A 24 5.63 -35.84 -16.71
N GLY A 25 6.14 -37.02 -16.33
CA GLY A 25 5.41 -37.98 -15.51
C GLY A 25 5.39 -37.51 -14.06
N GLY A 26 4.22 -37.07 -13.58
CA GLY A 26 4.01 -36.70 -12.18
C GLY A 26 3.68 -37.93 -11.33
N LEU A 27 4.61 -38.27 -10.42
CA LEU A 27 4.42 -39.23 -9.33
C LEU A 27 3.46 -38.62 -8.29
N ILE A 28 2.28 -39.22 -8.09
CA ILE A 28 1.36 -38.83 -7.02
C ILE A 28 1.82 -39.52 -5.73
N VAL A 29 2.42 -38.76 -4.82
CA VAL A 29 2.61 -39.16 -3.42
C VAL A 29 1.40 -38.65 -2.63
N ALA A 30 0.50 -39.55 -2.26
CA ALA A 30 -0.58 -39.25 -1.34
C ALA A 30 -0.01 -39.17 0.09
N ALA A 31 0.18 -37.96 0.60
CA ALA A 31 0.48 -37.73 2.00
C ALA A 31 -0.84 -37.69 2.80
N SER A 32 -1.07 -38.71 3.62
CA SER A 32 -2.14 -38.73 4.62
C SER A 32 -1.80 -37.75 5.74
N PHE A 33 -2.50 -36.61 5.79
CA PHE A 33 -2.43 -35.68 6.90
C PHE A 33 -3.44 -36.07 7.98
N SER A 34 -2.97 -36.59 9.11
CA SER A 34 -3.78 -36.67 10.33
C SER A 34 -4.15 -35.26 10.79
N SER A 35 -5.44 -34.99 10.94
CA SER A 35 -5.95 -33.74 11.51
C SER A 35 -5.59 -33.63 12.99
N PRO A 36 -5.15 -32.47 13.50
CA PRO A 36 -4.98 -32.26 14.93
C PRO A 36 -6.34 -32.10 15.62
N GLU A 37 -6.47 -32.73 16.78
CA GLU A 37 -7.61 -32.69 17.70
C GLU A 37 -7.85 -31.27 18.25
N PRO A 38 -9.11 -30.81 18.41
CA PRO A 38 -9.40 -29.49 18.94
C PRO A 38 -9.20 -29.44 20.46
N ALA A 39 -8.52 -28.39 20.94
CA ALA A 39 -8.34 -28.12 22.37
C ALA A 39 -9.69 -27.79 23.07
N PRO A 40 -9.85 -28.11 24.37
CA PRO A 40 -11.09 -27.88 25.10
C PRO A 40 -11.37 -26.39 25.34
N ALA A 41 -12.63 -26.01 25.18
CA ALA A 41 -13.14 -24.66 25.41
C ALA A 41 -13.21 -24.31 26.91
N LEU A 42 -12.80 -23.08 27.26
CA LEU A 42 -12.98 -22.49 28.59
C LEU A 42 -14.42 -21.95 28.76
N PRO A 43 -15.00 -22.01 29.99
CA PRO A 43 -16.38 -21.58 30.25
C PRO A 43 -16.58 -20.05 30.22
N PRO A 44 -17.83 -19.57 30.05
CA PRO A 44 -18.13 -18.16 29.88
C PRO A 44 -18.08 -17.37 31.19
N ALA A 45 -17.52 -16.15 31.13
CA ALA A 45 -17.60 -15.18 32.21
C ALA A 45 -19.02 -14.57 32.30
N ALA A 46 -19.54 -14.53 33.52
CA ALA A 46 -20.89 -14.13 33.87
C ALA A 46 -21.15 -12.63 33.72
N ALA A 47 -22.44 -12.34 33.55
CA ALA A 47 -23.06 -11.03 33.39
C ALA A 47 -22.81 -10.05 34.54
N VAL A 48 -22.74 -8.75 34.20
CA VAL A 48 -23.04 -7.66 35.12
C VAL A 48 -24.11 -6.75 34.54
N VAL A 49 -24.90 -6.22 35.46
CA VAL A 49 -26.30 -5.81 35.34
C VAL A 49 -26.46 -4.35 34.91
N SER A 50 -27.53 -4.14 34.16
CA SER A 50 -28.21 -2.90 33.77
C SER A 50 -28.42 -1.89 34.90
N VAL A 51 -28.14 -0.58 34.65
CA VAL A 51 -28.94 0.53 35.21
C VAL A 51 -28.95 1.71 34.22
N ALA A 52 -30.12 2.03 33.67
CA ALA A 52 -30.52 3.38 33.28
C ALA A 52 -31.88 3.64 33.96
N PRO A 53 -32.19 4.87 34.38
CA PRO A 53 -32.98 5.74 33.50
C PRO A 53 -32.69 7.25 33.65
N SER A 54 -33.03 8.03 32.63
CA SER A 54 -33.35 9.45 32.79
C SER A 54 -34.38 9.84 31.73
N THR A 55 -35.63 9.97 32.17
CA THR A 55 -36.70 10.81 31.59
C THR A 55 -36.47 12.25 32.09
N THR A 56 -36.71 13.36 31.39
CA THR A 56 -37.93 13.93 30.78
C THR A 56 -37.51 15.29 30.18
N THR A 57 -37.78 15.60 28.90
CA THR A 57 -38.89 16.45 28.36
C THR A 57 -38.46 17.92 28.06
N PRO A 58 -39.01 18.60 27.03
CA PRO A 58 -38.34 19.68 26.29
C PRO A 58 -38.94 21.10 26.46
N ASP A 59 -38.37 22.03 25.67
CA ASP A 59 -38.94 23.24 25.04
C ASP A 59 -38.79 24.59 25.77
N PRO A 60 -39.07 25.76 25.13
CA PRO A 60 -38.51 26.37 23.90
C PRO A 60 -37.91 27.77 24.23
N THR A 61 -37.31 28.49 23.25
CA THR A 61 -37.51 29.95 23.03
C THR A 61 -36.71 30.44 21.82
N THR A 62 -37.38 31.31 21.06
CA THR A 62 -37.12 31.85 19.73
C THR A 62 -36.52 33.27 19.77
N SER A 63 -35.84 33.66 18.66
CA SER A 63 -35.60 35.04 18.16
C SER A 63 -34.53 35.89 18.89
N ASP A 64 -33.67 36.72 18.25
CA ASP A 64 -33.61 37.37 16.92
C ASP A 64 -32.16 37.93 16.66
N PRO A 65 -31.88 38.90 15.75
CA PRO A 65 -31.12 38.75 14.50
C PRO A 65 -29.67 39.31 14.52
N ALA A 66 -29.01 39.19 13.36
CA ALA A 66 -27.65 39.60 13.02
C ALA A 66 -27.33 41.11 13.20
N PRO A 67 -26.02 41.46 13.13
CA PRO A 67 -25.62 42.36 12.06
C PRO A 67 -24.40 41.87 11.26
N THR A 68 -24.39 42.31 10.00
CA THR A 68 -23.37 42.10 8.97
C THR A 68 -22.11 42.93 9.21
N THR A 69 -21.01 42.40 8.67
CA THR A 69 -19.77 43.07 8.21
C THR A 69 -18.74 43.48 9.26
N THR A 70 -17.63 42.76 9.27
CA THR A 70 -16.30 43.35 9.38
C THR A 70 -15.35 42.50 8.54
N ASP A 71 -14.83 43.16 7.50
CA ASP A 71 -13.71 42.76 6.67
C ASP A 71 -12.55 42.28 7.56
N ALA A 72 -12.03 41.08 7.30
CA ALA A 72 -10.81 40.59 7.92
C ALA A 72 -9.81 40.22 6.81
N PRO A 73 -8.54 40.63 6.97
CA PRO A 73 -7.60 40.84 5.88
C PRO A 73 -7.05 39.54 5.31
N ASP A 74 -6.47 39.66 4.12
CA ASP A 74 -5.65 38.70 3.38
C ASP A 74 -5.14 37.53 4.23
N ALA A 75 -5.49 36.32 3.79
CA ALA A 75 -4.87 35.09 4.22
C ALA A 75 -3.38 35.12 3.85
N GLU A 76 -2.59 35.61 4.79
CA GLU A 76 -1.14 35.60 4.78
C GLU A 76 -0.64 34.15 4.77
N ASP A 77 0.01 33.79 3.66
CA ASP A 77 1.02 32.76 3.50
C ASP A 77 0.70 31.35 4.06
N ALA A 78 -0.09 30.59 3.29
CA ALA A 78 -0.05 29.13 3.41
C ALA A 78 1.35 28.64 3.02
N PRO A 79 2.00 27.76 3.82
CA PRO A 79 3.36 27.33 3.58
C PRO A 79 3.50 26.77 2.17
N ASP A 80 4.63 27.12 1.55
CA ASP A 80 5.03 26.76 0.20
C ASP A 80 4.66 25.30 -0.17
N ARG A 81 3.60 25.17 -0.97
CA ARG A 81 3.08 23.89 -1.51
C ARG A 81 4.05 23.24 -2.53
N SER A 82 5.25 23.78 -2.73
CA SER A 82 6.25 23.23 -3.65
C SER A 82 6.86 21.90 -3.18
N ARG A 83 6.80 21.60 -1.87
CA ARG A 83 7.42 20.41 -1.26
C ARG A 83 6.59 19.14 -1.55
N GLY A 84 6.85 18.52 -2.71
CA GLY A 84 6.20 17.28 -3.13
C GLY A 84 5.53 17.32 -4.49
N THR A 85 5.84 18.32 -5.33
CA THR A 85 5.34 18.36 -6.70
C THR A 85 6.13 17.39 -7.60
N GLY A 86 5.44 16.49 -8.30
CA GLY A 86 6.05 15.55 -9.25
C GLY A 86 5.37 14.18 -9.29
N PRO A 87 5.83 13.27 -10.17
CA PRO A 87 5.32 11.90 -10.25
C PRO A 87 5.41 11.21 -8.89
N ILE A 88 4.41 10.41 -8.54
CA ILE A 88 4.37 9.66 -7.27
C ILE A 88 4.99 8.27 -7.48
N LEU A 89 5.77 7.80 -6.50
CA LEU A 89 6.18 6.40 -6.41
C LEU A 89 5.29 5.65 -5.44
N VAL A 90 4.78 4.50 -5.84
CA VAL A 90 4.22 3.48 -4.96
C VAL A 90 5.11 2.25 -5.04
N VAL A 91 5.79 1.92 -3.94
CA VAL A 91 6.49 0.64 -3.77
C VAL A 91 5.57 -0.29 -3.01
N GLY A 92 5.15 -1.40 -3.62
CA GLY A 92 4.23 -2.31 -2.96
C GLY A 92 4.37 -3.78 -3.30
N ASP A 93 3.51 -4.60 -2.71
CA ASP A 93 3.44 -6.04 -2.95
C ASP A 93 2.23 -6.43 -3.81
N SER A 94 1.67 -7.64 -3.64
CA SER A 94 0.51 -8.11 -4.40
C SER A 94 -0.74 -7.25 -4.18
N ILE A 95 -0.86 -6.57 -3.04
CA ILE A 95 -2.00 -5.70 -2.72
C ILE A 95 -1.96 -4.46 -3.62
N SER A 96 -0.84 -3.75 -3.65
CA SER A 96 -0.62 -2.62 -4.56
C SER A 96 -0.67 -3.04 -6.02
N LEU A 97 -0.10 -4.20 -6.39
CA LEU A 97 -0.15 -4.71 -7.75
C LEU A 97 -1.59 -4.92 -8.21
N GLY A 98 -2.42 -5.60 -7.42
CA GLY A 98 -3.85 -5.78 -7.69
C GLY A 98 -4.65 -4.48 -7.70
N SER A 99 -4.16 -3.46 -7.01
CA SER A 99 -4.79 -2.14 -6.88
C SER A 99 -4.28 -1.09 -7.88
N THR A 100 -3.34 -1.45 -8.76
CA THR A 100 -2.65 -0.49 -9.66
C THR A 100 -3.59 0.45 -10.41
N VAL A 101 -4.69 -0.06 -10.98
CA VAL A 101 -5.66 0.76 -11.73
C VAL A 101 -6.33 1.78 -10.82
N ALA A 102 -6.78 1.36 -9.64
CA ALA A 102 -7.42 2.26 -8.66
C ALA A 102 -6.43 3.29 -8.12
N ILE A 103 -5.19 2.88 -7.82
CA ILE A 103 -4.11 3.76 -7.37
C ILE A 103 -3.83 4.84 -8.42
N LYS A 104 -3.63 4.46 -9.69
CA LYS A 104 -3.39 5.43 -10.77
C LYS A 104 -4.60 6.33 -11.03
N ALA A 105 -5.81 5.82 -10.89
CA ALA A 105 -7.02 6.64 -11.00
C ALA A 105 -7.11 7.70 -9.89
N ALA A 106 -6.70 7.36 -8.66
CA ALA A 106 -6.74 8.28 -7.52
C ALA A 106 -5.56 9.27 -7.50
N LEU A 107 -4.36 8.83 -7.91
CA LEU A 107 -3.12 9.59 -7.76
C LEU A 107 -2.62 10.24 -9.07
N GLY A 108 -3.20 9.86 -10.20
CA GLY A 108 -2.84 10.37 -11.52
C GLY A 108 -2.05 9.36 -12.36
N PRO A 109 -2.14 9.46 -13.70
CA PRO A 109 -1.58 8.48 -14.64
C PRO A 109 -0.05 8.37 -14.58
N ASP A 110 0.64 9.44 -14.16
CA ASP A 110 2.10 9.50 -14.03
C ASP A 110 2.63 8.78 -12.78
N THR A 111 1.74 8.27 -11.93
CA THR A 111 2.12 7.47 -10.76
C THR A 111 2.86 6.20 -11.20
N THR A 112 4.08 6.04 -10.70
CA THR A 112 4.86 4.81 -10.84
C THR A 112 4.43 3.82 -9.76
N VAL A 113 3.78 2.74 -10.15
CA VAL A 113 3.47 1.62 -9.24
C VAL A 113 4.50 0.51 -9.49
N ASP A 114 5.57 0.50 -8.69
CA ASP A 114 6.52 -0.61 -8.64
C ASP A 114 6.02 -1.61 -7.60
N ALA A 115 5.28 -2.62 -8.06
CA ALA A 115 4.69 -3.63 -7.20
C ALA A 115 4.85 -5.04 -7.75
N GLU A 116 4.96 -6.03 -6.85
CA GLU A 116 5.24 -7.42 -7.20
C GLU A 116 4.72 -8.39 -6.15
N VAL A 117 4.21 -9.54 -6.59
CA VAL A 117 3.72 -10.59 -5.68
C VAL A 117 4.84 -11.07 -4.75
N GLY A 118 4.56 -11.19 -3.46
CA GLY A 118 5.51 -11.72 -2.48
C GLY A 118 6.63 -10.76 -2.08
N ARG A 119 6.60 -9.49 -2.55
CA ARG A 119 7.64 -8.52 -2.23
C ARG A 119 7.74 -8.27 -0.72
N GLN A 120 8.98 -8.20 -0.24
CA GLN A 120 9.32 -7.89 1.13
C GLN A 120 9.73 -6.42 1.31
N PHE A 121 9.50 -5.89 2.52
CA PHE A 121 9.87 -4.52 2.89
C PHE A 121 11.37 -4.25 2.74
N SER A 122 12.23 -5.24 2.99
CA SER A 122 13.69 -5.12 2.85
C SER A 122 14.16 -4.71 1.45
N THR A 123 13.31 -4.82 0.43
CA THR A 123 13.61 -4.35 -0.93
C THR A 123 13.34 -2.85 -1.14
N ALA A 124 12.54 -2.22 -0.27
CA ALA A 124 12.09 -0.84 -0.40
C ALA A 124 13.24 0.18 -0.44
N PRO A 125 14.28 0.10 0.42
CA PRO A 125 15.37 1.10 0.41
C PRO A 125 16.05 1.21 -0.95
N ALA A 126 16.35 0.09 -1.61
CA ALA A 126 17.00 0.08 -2.90
C ALA A 126 16.11 0.68 -4.01
N LYS A 127 14.81 0.37 -3.99
CA LYS A 127 13.82 0.85 -4.96
C LYS A 127 13.57 2.34 -4.82
N VAL A 128 13.35 2.81 -3.59
CA VAL A 128 13.17 4.22 -3.29
C VAL A 128 14.40 5.01 -3.70
N ARG A 129 15.61 4.56 -3.36
CA ARG A 129 16.86 5.19 -3.78
C ARG A 129 17.00 5.28 -5.29
N ALA A 130 16.74 4.18 -6.00
CA ALA A 130 16.86 4.15 -7.45
C ALA A 130 15.87 5.10 -8.15
N TRP A 131 14.66 5.27 -7.61
CA TRP A 131 13.64 6.14 -8.19
C TRP A 131 13.85 7.61 -7.79
N ALA A 132 14.13 7.89 -6.52
CA ALA A 132 14.32 9.24 -5.97
C ALA A 132 15.56 9.95 -6.54
N ALA A 133 16.53 9.21 -7.09
CA ALA A 133 17.66 9.76 -7.81
C ALA A 133 17.26 10.54 -9.08
N ARG A 134 16.04 10.33 -9.60
CA ARG A 134 15.55 10.95 -10.84
C ARG A 134 14.24 11.72 -10.67
N ASN A 135 13.62 11.64 -9.49
CA ASN A 135 12.28 12.17 -9.27
C ASN A 135 12.18 12.89 -7.91
N PRO A 136 11.55 14.07 -7.85
CA PRO A 136 11.38 14.81 -6.59
C PRO A 136 10.09 14.43 -5.84
N GLY A 137 9.17 13.70 -6.46
CA GLY A 137 7.80 13.56 -5.98
C GLY A 137 7.61 12.62 -4.77
N PRO A 138 6.35 12.50 -4.29
CA PRO A 138 6.00 11.77 -3.09
C PRO A 138 6.24 10.25 -3.19
N ILE A 139 6.36 9.60 -2.04
CA ILE A 139 6.61 8.16 -1.93
C ILE A 139 5.52 7.51 -1.07
N VAL A 140 4.98 6.39 -1.55
CA VAL A 140 4.07 5.51 -0.81
C VAL A 140 4.75 4.15 -0.70
N VAL A 141 4.79 3.59 0.51
CA VAL A 141 5.28 2.24 0.76
C VAL A 141 4.16 1.39 1.34
N ASP A 142 3.68 0.44 0.53
CA ASP A 142 2.62 -0.52 0.85
C ASP A 142 3.22 -1.93 0.85
N LEU A 143 4.04 -2.19 1.88
CA LEU A 143 4.79 -3.42 2.06
C LEU A 143 4.69 -3.92 3.50
N GLY A 144 4.72 -5.24 3.64
CA GLY A 144 4.70 -5.93 4.95
C GLY A 144 3.68 -7.06 5.02
N ALA A 145 2.88 -7.28 3.97
CA ALA A 145 1.96 -8.43 3.91
C ALA A 145 2.71 -9.77 3.90
N ASN A 146 3.92 -9.79 3.32
CA ASN A 146 4.69 -11.01 3.05
C ASN A 146 5.79 -11.31 4.08
N GLY A 147 5.99 -10.48 5.10
CA GLY A 147 7.05 -10.68 6.08
C GLY A 147 7.21 -9.51 7.05
N THR A 148 8.15 -9.66 7.97
CA THR A 148 8.45 -8.66 9.01
C THR A 148 9.06 -7.40 8.42
N VAL A 149 8.72 -6.26 9.00
CA VAL A 149 9.30 -4.95 8.69
C VAL A 149 10.34 -4.61 9.75
N SER A 150 11.57 -4.30 9.32
CA SER A 150 12.62 -3.82 10.22
C SER A 150 12.57 -2.29 10.34
N ALA A 151 12.86 -1.76 11.52
CA ALA A 151 12.94 -0.31 11.70
C ALA A 151 14.05 0.31 10.84
N SER A 152 15.18 -0.38 10.68
CA SER A 152 16.31 0.07 9.87
C SER A 152 15.95 0.23 8.39
N ASP A 153 15.14 -0.66 7.82
CA ASP A 153 14.72 -0.50 6.43
C ASP A 153 13.77 0.69 6.26
N VAL A 154 12.87 0.91 7.24
CA VAL A 154 11.97 2.08 7.24
C VAL A 154 12.79 3.36 7.33
N ASP A 155 13.73 3.43 8.28
CA ASP A 155 14.59 4.60 8.47
C ASP A 155 15.45 4.87 7.21
N ALA A 156 15.91 3.83 6.50
CA ALA A 156 16.65 3.97 5.25
C ALA A 156 15.79 4.55 4.11
N VAL A 157 14.51 4.14 4.03
CA VAL A 157 13.54 4.74 3.11
C VAL A 157 13.33 6.21 3.44
N LEU A 158 13.04 6.54 4.70
CA LEU A 158 12.74 7.91 5.12
C LEU A 158 13.97 8.83 4.96
N THR A 159 15.16 8.33 5.27
CA THR A 159 16.43 9.04 5.02
C THR A 159 16.59 9.37 3.54
N THR A 160 16.28 8.44 2.65
CA THR A 160 16.37 8.64 1.20
C THR A 160 15.30 9.62 0.70
N ALA A 161 14.11 9.57 1.30
CA ALA A 161 13.01 10.47 0.96
C ALA A 161 13.35 11.93 1.29
N GLY A 162 14.05 12.18 2.41
CA GLY A 162 14.33 13.54 2.89
C GLY A 162 13.03 14.25 3.28
N ASP A 163 12.86 15.50 2.87
CA ASP A 163 11.67 16.30 3.20
C ASP A 163 10.45 16.02 2.32
N ARG A 164 10.50 14.99 1.47
CA ARG A 164 9.38 14.62 0.60
C ARG A 164 8.22 14.05 1.42
N PRO A 165 6.97 14.23 0.98
CA PRO A 165 5.84 13.52 1.54
C PRO A 165 6.01 11.99 1.41
N VAL A 166 5.86 11.27 2.52
CA VAL A 166 5.89 9.81 2.57
C VAL A 166 4.64 9.27 3.24
N VAL A 167 4.00 8.27 2.62
CA VAL A 167 2.96 7.46 3.26
C VAL A 167 3.48 6.05 3.52
N LEU A 168 3.47 5.66 4.79
CA LEU A 168 3.72 4.29 5.23
C LEU A 168 2.36 3.60 5.43
N VAL A 169 2.01 2.67 4.55
CA VAL A 169 0.72 1.96 4.62
C VAL A 169 0.85 0.78 5.58
N GLY A 170 0.02 0.78 6.62
CA GLY A 170 -0.10 -0.33 7.55
C GLY A 170 -0.66 -1.58 6.87
N THR A 171 -0.43 -2.74 7.48
CA THR A 171 -0.89 -4.03 6.96
C THR A 171 -2.20 -4.45 7.62
N PHE A 172 -3.04 -5.17 6.86
CA PHE A 172 -4.15 -5.96 7.38
C PHE A 172 -4.05 -7.38 6.79
N VAL A 173 -3.45 -8.28 7.55
CA VAL A 173 -3.19 -9.67 7.17
C VAL A 173 -3.32 -10.59 8.39
N PRO A 174 -3.90 -11.79 8.25
CA PRO A 174 -3.99 -12.76 9.34
C PRO A 174 -2.63 -13.45 9.57
N ARG A 175 -1.64 -12.67 10.03
CA ARG A 175 -0.26 -13.10 10.28
C ARG A 175 0.24 -12.55 11.60
N SER A 176 1.11 -13.32 12.27
CA SER A 176 1.66 -12.98 13.58
C SER A 176 2.43 -11.65 13.60
N TRP A 177 3.00 -11.25 12.48
CA TRP A 177 3.78 -10.01 12.34
C TRP A 177 2.96 -8.75 12.05
N GLN A 178 1.65 -8.85 11.80
CA GLN A 178 0.84 -7.67 11.42
C GLN A 178 0.97 -6.53 12.45
N ASN A 179 0.73 -6.84 13.72
CA ASN A 179 0.70 -5.83 14.76
C ASN A 179 2.09 -5.24 15.04
N SER A 180 3.14 -6.07 15.01
CA SER A 180 4.51 -5.59 15.15
C SER A 180 4.92 -4.70 13.98
N ASN A 181 4.60 -5.09 12.74
CA ASN A 181 4.88 -4.29 11.55
C ASN A 181 4.18 -2.92 11.63
N ASN A 182 2.88 -2.90 11.94
CA ASN A 182 2.12 -1.66 12.05
C ASN A 182 2.68 -0.76 13.16
N SER A 183 3.15 -1.35 14.27
CA SER A 183 3.79 -0.60 15.35
C SER A 183 5.10 0.04 14.90
N VAL A 184 5.94 -0.69 14.15
CA VAL A 184 7.21 -0.17 13.59
C VAL A 184 6.93 1.00 12.63
N LEU A 185 6.00 0.84 11.69
CA LEU A 185 5.63 1.86 10.71
C LEU A 185 5.04 3.11 11.38
N LYS A 186 4.12 2.92 12.33
CA LYS A 186 3.50 4.01 13.09
C LYS A 186 4.52 4.76 13.93
N ALA A 187 5.42 4.05 14.60
CA ALA A 187 6.49 4.67 15.38
C ALA A 187 7.45 5.47 14.50
N ALA A 188 7.79 4.98 13.30
CA ALA A 188 8.62 5.71 12.36
C ALA A 188 7.96 7.01 11.88
N ALA A 189 6.69 6.96 11.48
CA ALA A 189 5.95 8.16 11.10
C ALA A 189 5.91 9.21 12.23
N ALA A 190 5.66 8.78 13.48
CA ALA A 190 5.63 9.68 14.64
C ALA A 190 6.98 10.36 14.93
N ARG A 191 8.11 9.71 14.61
CA ARG A 191 9.45 10.28 14.82
C ARG A 191 9.88 11.26 13.74
N HIS A 192 9.43 11.07 12.50
CA HIS A 192 9.94 11.79 11.33
C HIS A 192 9.14 13.06 10.95
N GLY A 193 8.11 13.41 11.73
CA GLY A 193 7.40 14.67 11.59
C GLY A 193 6.25 14.65 10.57
N SER A 194 5.74 15.83 10.21
CA SER A 194 4.50 15.98 9.44
C SER A 194 4.59 15.47 8.00
N ASN A 195 5.79 15.40 7.41
CA ASN A 195 6.01 14.86 6.06
C ASN A 195 5.79 13.34 5.98
N VAL A 196 5.73 12.63 7.10
CA VAL A 196 5.56 11.16 7.12
C VAL A 196 4.26 10.78 7.78
N VAL A 197 3.35 10.20 7.00
CA VAL A 197 2.03 9.78 7.48
C VAL A 197 1.95 8.25 7.53
N PHE A 198 1.57 7.72 8.69
CA PHE A 198 1.13 6.33 8.81
C PHE A 198 -0.34 6.24 8.39
N LEU A 199 -0.61 5.47 7.33
CA LEU A 199 -1.97 5.12 6.93
C LEU A 199 -2.38 3.82 7.61
N ASP A 200 -3.31 3.88 8.56
CA ASP A 200 -3.85 2.70 9.24
C ASP A 200 -4.87 1.95 8.36
N TRP A 201 -4.35 1.16 7.42
CA TRP A 201 -5.18 0.31 6.56
C TRP A 201 -6.05 -0.66 7.35
N ALA A 202 -5.54 -1.18 8.47
CA ALA A 202 -6.31 -2.08 9.32
C ALA A 202 -7.54 -1.39 9.92
N ALA A 203 -7.44 -0.13 10.32
CA ALA A 203 -8.59 0.67 10.73
C ALA A 203 -9.54 0.93 9.55
N ALA A 204 -9.01 1.26 8.37
CA ALA A 204 -9.82 1.52 7.17
C ALA A 204 -10.65 0.29 6.75
N VAL A 205 -10.06 -0.91 6.76
CA VAL A 205 -10.78 -2.17 6.49
C VAL A 205 -11.90 -2.38 7.49
N ARG A 206 -11.61 -2.22 8.79
CA ARG A 206 -12.63 -2.41 9.85
C ARG A 206 -13.78 -1.41 9.75
N ALA A 207 -13.49 -0.16 9.43
CA ALA A 207 -14.50 0.89 9.27
C ALA A 207 -15.39 0.65 8.05
N ALA A 208 -14.82 0.16 6.95
CA ALA A 208 -15.56 -0.09 5.71
C ALA A 208 -16.39 -1.39 5.76
N GLY A 209 -16.00 -2.37 6.59
CA GLY A 209 -16.80 -3.57 6.85
C GLY A 209 -16.67 -4.65 5.78
N ALA A 210 -17.74 -5.43 5.60
CA ALA A 210 -17.75 -6.60 4.72
C ALA A 210 -17.65 -6.23 3.23
N GLY A 211 -17.05 -7.11 2.42
CA GLY A 211 -16.96 -6.96 0.97
C GLY A 211 -15.76 -6.15 0.47
N ILE A 212 -14.93 -5.62 1.37
CA ILE A 212 -13.71 -4.87 1.03
C ILE A 212 -12.53 -5.80 0.73
N LEU A 213 -12.48 -6.95 1.41
CA LEU A 213 -11.47 -7.97 1.20
C LEU A 213 -12.09 -9.22 0.58
N GLY A 214 -11.29 -9.93 -0.21
CA GLY A 214 -11.65 -11.24 -0.74
C GLY A 214 -11.73 -12.31 0.36
N ALA A 215 -12.01 -13.55 -0.07
CA ALA A 215 -12.14 -14.69 0.84
C ALA A 215 -10.87 -14.95 1.67
N ASP A 216 -9.69 -14.58 1.16
CA ASP A 216 -8.41 -14.74 1.86
C ASP A 216 -8.16 -13.72 2.97
N GLN A 217 -9.03 -12.71 3.12
CA GLN A 217 -8.91 -11.64 4.10
C GLN A 217 -7.60 -10.84 3.99
N ILE A 218 -7.00 -10.81 2.79
CA ILE A 218 -5.75 -10.11 2.48
C ILE A 218 -5.95 -9.20 1.27
N HIS A 219 -6.44 -9.74 0.16
CA HIS A 219 -6.48 -9.00 -1.10
C HIS A 219 -7.76 -8.18 -1.23
N PRO A 220 -7.67 -6.87 -1.51
CA PRO A 220 -8.86 -6.05 -1.69
C PRO A 220 -9.67 -6.45 -2.93
N THR A 221 -11.00 -6.48 -2.77
CA THR A 221 -11.96 -6.57 -3.88
C THR A 221 -11.89 -5.30 -4.75
N PRO A 222 -12.56 -5.23 -5.90
CA PRO A 222 -12.61 -3.98 -6.67
C PRO A 222 -13.04 -2.76 -5.84
N ALA A 223 -14.03 -2.91 -4.95
CA ALA A 223 -14.45 -1.87 -4.03
C ALA A 223 -13.33 -1.53 -3.02
N GLY A 224 -12.68 -2.53 -2.43
CA GLY A 224 -11.60 -2.31 -1.48
C GLY A 224 -10.36 -1.66 -2.08
N ARG A 225 -10.06 -1.90 -3.37
CA ARG A 225 -8.97 -1.22 -4.09
C ARG A 225 -9.25 0.28 -4.21
N THR A 226 -10.50 0.66 -4.46
CA THR A 226 -10.92 2.07 -4.47
C THR A 226 -10.80 2.71 -3.09
N VAL A 227 -11.16 1.98 -2.03
CA VAL A 227 -10.98 2.45 -0.64
C VAL A 227 -9.49 2.66 -0.33
N LEU A 228 -8.64 1.68 -0.63
CA LEU A 228 -7.19 1.77 -0.43
C LEU A 228 -6.60 2.98 -1.17
N ALA A 229 -6.91 3.12 -2.47
CA ALA A 229 -6.40 4.21 -3.29
C ALA A 229 -6.85 5.60 -2.79
N THR A 230 -8.10 5.72 -2.37
CA THR A 230 -8.64 6.96 -1.76
C THR A 230 -7.92 7.29 -0.46
N ALA A 231 -7.72 6.29 0.40
CA ALA A 231 -7.05 6.47 1.69
C ALA A 231 -5.57 6.86 1.52
N ILE A 232 -4.88 6.32 0.51
CA ILE A 232 -3.51 6.74 0.15
C ILE A 232 -3.49 8.20 -0.29
N ARG A 233 -4.41 8.61 -1.17
CA ARG A 233 -4.51 10.00 -1.65
C ARG A 233 -4.74 10.98 -0.49
N GLU A 234 -5.65 10.65 0.42
CA GLU A 234 -5.93 11.47 1.61
C GLU A 234 -4.77 11.49 2.61
N ALA A 235 -4.02 10.39 2.72
CA ALA A 235 -2.81 10.36 3.53
C ALA A 235 -1.72 11.27 2.94
N LEU A 236 -1.54 11.24 1.62
CA LEU A 236 -0.61 12.13 0.92
C LEU A 236 -0.99 13.61 1.10
N SER A 237 -2.26 13.98 1.09
CA SER A 237 -2.67 15.38 1.31
C SER A 237 -2.44 15.89 2.74
N ARG A 238 -2.19 14.99 3.71
CA ARG A 238 -1.82 15.35 5.10
C ARG A 238 -0.32 15.39 5.32
N ALA A 239 0.46 14.78 4.43
CA ALA A 239 1.91 14.78 4.50
C ALA A 239 2.42 16.11 3.90
N ALA A 240 2.62 17.12 4.74
CA ALA A 240 3.00 18.48 4.36
C ALA A 240 3.90 19.15 5.42
#